data_AF-J0QCM2-F1
#
_entry.id   AF-J0QCM2-F1
#
_cell.length_a   1.000
_cell.length_b   1.000
_cell.length_c   1.000
_cell.angle_alpha   90.00
_cell.angle_beta   90.00
_cell.angle_gamma   90.00
#
_symmetry.space_group_name_H-M   'P 1'
#
loop_
_entity.id
_entity.type
_entity.pdbx_description
1 polymer ?
#
loop_
_entity_poly.entity_id
_entity_poly.type
_entity_poly.pdbx_seq_one_letter_code
_entity_poly.pdbx_strand_id
1 'polypeptide(L)' 'SSLRDWIAETTSTPFEIAESVLAHSVGNSVTKAYMRTDFLEQRRVLLEQWASFISVAA' A
#
# COMPACT_ATOMS: atom_id res chain seq x y z
N SER A 1 -6.47 -6.41 7.32
CA SER A 1 -5.19 -6.99 7.80
C SER A 1 -4.50 -5.92 8.61
N SER A 2 -3.68 -6.25 9.61
CA SER A 2 -3.11 -5.23 10.51
C SER A 2 -2.38 -4.09 9.77
N LEU A 3 -1.65 -4.42 8.69
CA LEU A 3 -1.03 -3.41 7.83
C LEU A 3 -2.07 -2.54 7.11
N ARG A 4 -3.15 -3.13 6.59
CA ARG A 4 -4.20 -2.38 5.88
C ARG A 4 -4.92 -1.38 6.78
N ASP A 5 -5.22 -1.81 8.00
CA ASP A 5 -5.94 -1.01 8.98
C ASP A 5 -5.05 0.15 9.44
N TRP A 6 -3.77 -0.12 9.72
CA TRP A 6 -2.77 0.91 10.02
C TRP A 6 -2.62 1.94 8.89
N ILE A 7 -2.53 1.50 7.62
CA ILE A 7 -2.47 2.42 6.46
C ILE A 7 -3.70 3.34 6.44
N ALA A 8 -4.90 2.80 6.70
CA ALA A 8 -6.16 3.54 6.68
C ALA A 8 -6.24 4.62 7.76
N GLU A 9 -5.74 4.29 8.96
CA GLU A 9 -5.89 5.12 10.15
C GLU A 9 -4.76 6.14 10.29
N THR A 10 -3.56 5.82 9.77
CA THR A 10 -2.33 6.56 10.10
C THR A 10 -1.74 7.32 8.92
N THR A 11 -2.23 7.09 7.70
CA THR A 11 -1.65 7.67 6.48
C THR A 11 -2.71 8.26 5.56
N SER A 12 -2.28 9.06 4.58
CA SER A 12 -3.14 9.53 3.48
C SER A 12 -2.88 8.75 2.19
N THR A 13 -2.45 7.49 2.30
CA THR A 13 -2.09 6.66 1.15
C THR A 13 -3.32 6.36 0.28
N PRO A 14 -3.26 6.57 -1.05
CA PRO A 14 -4.31 6.17 -1.97
C PRO A 14 -4.64 4.67 -1.90
N PHE A 15 -5.91 4.34 -2.15
CA PHE A 15 -6.42 2.98 -2.07
C PHE A 15 -5.61 2.00 -2.95
N GLU A 16 -5.31 2.39 -4.19
CA GLU A 16 -4.58 1.57 -5.15
C GLU A 16 -3.18 1.19 -4.64
N ILE A 17 -2.50 2.11 -3.98
CA ILE A 17 -1.17 1.89 -3.41
C ILE A 17 -1.29 0.97 -2.19
N ALA A 18 -2.23 1.25 -1.29
CA ALA A 18 -2.46 0.46 -0.08
C ALA A 18 -2.76 -1.02 -0.39
N GLU A 19 -3.64 -1.27 -1.37
CA GLU A 19 -3.98 -2.62 -1.82
C GLU A 19 -2.82 -3.29 -2.57
N SER A 20 -2.04 -2.52 -3.37
CA SER A 20 -0.87 -3.04 -4.08
C SER A 20 0.24 -3.50 -3.13
N VAL A 21 0.39 -2.88 -1.96
CA VAL A 21 1.31 -3.37 -0.90
C VAL A 21 0.94 -4.78 -0.44
N LEU A 22 -0.36 -5.09 -0.40
CA LEU A 22 -0.89 -6.40 0.01
C LEU A 22 -0.95 -7.43 -1.14
N ALA A 23 -0.39 -7.09 -2.30
CA ALA A 23 -0.50 -7.87 -3.53
C ALA A 23 -1.94 -8.16 -3.97
N HIS A 24 -2.89 -7.31 -3.55
CA HIS A 24 -4.27 -7.40 -4.01
C HIS A 24 -4.38 -6.90 -5.45
N SER A 25 -5.28 -7.52 -6.20
CA SER A 25 -5.65 -7.06 -7.53
C SER A 25 -6.62 -5.87 -7.41
N VAL A 26 -6.21 -4.69 -7.88
CA VAL A 26 -7.03 -3.48 -7.86
C VAL A 26 -7.60 -3.17 -9.25
N GLY A 27 -8.80 -2.58 -9.29
CA GLY A 27 -9.42 -2.10 -10.53
C GLY A 27 -10.17 -3.16 -11.33
N ASN A 28 -10.93 -2.68 -12.32
CA ASN A 28 -11.66 -3.53 -13.27
C ASN A 28 -10.82 -3.76 -14.54
N SER A 29 -11.36 -4.48 -15.52
CA SER A 29 -10.66 -4.78 -16.79
C SER A 29 -10.21 -3.52 -17.52
N VAL A 30 -11.01 -2.47 -17.50
CA VAL A 30 -10.70 -1.20 -18.18
C VAL A 30 -9.59 -0.46 -17.44
N THR A 31 -9.69 -0.26 -16.13
CA THR A 31 -8.68 0.50 -15.38
C THR A 31 -7.33 -0.22 -15.36
N LYS A 32 -7.33 -1.56 -15.26
CA LYS A 32 -6.10 -2.37 -15.37
C LYS A 32 -5.40 -2.24 -16.72
N ALA A 33 -6.15 -2.06 -17.81
CA ALA A 33 -5.54 -1.85 -19.13
C ALA A 33 -4.74 -0.53 -19.22
N TYR A 34 -5.10 0.47 -18.41
CA TYR A 34 -4.45 1.77 -18.37
C TYR A 34 -3.52 1.99 -17.16
N MET A 35 -3.64 1.17 -16.12
CA MET A 35 -2.76 1.21 -14.95
C MET A 35 -1.41 0.57 -15.30
N ARG A 36 -0.45 1.41 -15.69
CA ARG A 36 0.91 0.99 -16.12
C ARG A 36 1.96 1.00 -15.01
N THR A 37 1.56 1.29 -13.78
CA THR A 37 2.45 1.35 -12.63
C THR A 37 2.04 0.30 -11.60
N ASP A 38 3.04 -0.24 -10.92
CA ASP A 38 2.91 -1.11 -9.76
C ASP A 38 3.16 -0.35 -8.44
N PHE A 39 3.32 0.98 -8.54
CA PHE A 39 3.62 1.89 -7.43
C PHE A 39 4.83 1.49 -6.60
N LEU A 40 5.85 0.85 -7.20
CA LEU A 40 6.95 0.24 -6.46
C LEU A 40 7.62 1.18 -5.46
N GLU A 41 7.90 2.43 -5.87
CA GLU A 41 8.58 3.40 -5.00
C GLU A 41 7.68 3.88 -3.85
N GLN A 42 6.40 4.13 -4.11
CA GLN A 42 5.44 4.49 -3.06
C GLN A 42 5.22 3.32 -2.08
N ARG A 43 5.18 2.09 -2.60
CA ARG A 43 5.09 0.87 -1.79
C ARG A 43 6.32 0.70 -0.91
N ARG A 44 7.52 0.95 -1.44
CA ARG A 44 8.78 0.91 -0.67
C ARG A 44 8.73 1.87 0.51
N VAL A 45 8.42 3.13 0.26
CA VAL A 45 8.31 4.16 1.31
C VAL A 45 7.28 3.78 2.38
N LEU A 46 6.11 3.28 1.96
CA LEU A 46 5.06 2.87 2.90
C LEU A 46 5.46 1.67 3.76
N LEU A 47 6.14 0.68 3.16
CA LEU A 47 6.64 -0.49 3.88
C LEU A 47 7.79 -0.13 4.84
N GLU A 48 8.62 0.87 4.51
CA GLU A 48 9.63 1.40 5.43
C GLU A 48 9.01 2.09 6.65
N GLN A 49 7.96 2.89 6.43
CA GLN A 49 7.21 3.51 7.54
C GLN A 49 6.55 2.45 8.42
N TRP A 50 5.94 1.42 7.81
CA TRP A 50 5.36 0.30 8.54
C TRP A 50 6.41 -0.46 9.35
N ALA A 51 7.56 -0.77 8.73
CA ALA A 51 8.67 -1.44 9.40
C ALA A 51 9.14 -0.64 10.62
N SER A 52 9.30 0.69 10.47
CA SER A 52 9.65 1.57 11.57
C SER A 52 8.60 1.58 12.69
N PHE A 53 7.31 1.56 12.34
CA PHE A 53 6.22 1.56 13.33
C PHE A 53 6.24 0.28 14.19
N ILE A 54 6.42 -0.89 13.55
CA ILE A 54 6.40 -2.17 14.27
C ILE A 54 7.74 -2.50 14.96
N SER A 55 8.87 -1.94 14.49
CA SER A 55 10.18 -2.20 15.09
C SER A 55 10.46 -1.38 16.35
N VAL A 56 9.80 -0.24 16.53
CA VAL A 56 9.95 0.61 17.74
C VAL A 56 9.27 -0.01 18.97
N ALA A 57 8.42 -1.02 18.79
CA ALA A 57 7.78 -1.77 19.88
C ALA A 57 8.65 -2.91 20.46
N ALA A 58 9.98 -2.85 20.32
CA ALA A 58 10.92 -3.81 20.89
C ALA A 58 11.69 -3.23 22.09
#